data_AF-A0A4R8BFW0-F1
#
_entry.id   AF-A0A4R8BFW0-F1
#
_cell.length_a   1.000
_cell.length_b   1.000
_cell.length_c   1.000
_cell.angle_alpha   90.00
_cell.angle_beta   90.00
_cell.angle_gamma   90.00
#
_symmetry.space_group_name_H-M   'P 1'
#
loop_
_entity.id
_entity.type
_entity.pdbx_description
1 polymer ?
#
loop_
_entity_poly.entity_id
_entity_poly.type
_entity_poly.pdbx_seq_one_letter_code
_entity_poly.pdbx_strand_id
1 'polypeptide(L)'
;MNSEIEKKGLLLEMIAFSTVDGELHKREYEFLWIVAQELKINKDVFLDLFHQESYPSILKSEFQRIQQFYRLALIMYCDGVLHERESQAIQQIALGMGLNPGAVKRILGLMKNAPNAIIDPKILLKVFQEQHN
;
A
#
# COMPACT_ATOMS: atom_id res chain seq x y z
N MET A 1 1.92 -16.92 -5.39
CA MET A 1 1.80 -16.88 -3.92
C MET A 1 1.16 -15.54 -3.60
N ASN A 2 -0.15 -15.51 -3.35
CA ASN A 2 -0.86 -14.34 -2.83
C ASN A 2 -1.82 -14.88 -1.77
N SER A 3 -1.31 -15.11 -0.57
CA SER A 3 -2.11 -15.73 0.51
C SER A 3 -3.05 -14.68 1.11
N GLU A 4 -4.28 -15.07 1.45
CA GLU A 4 -5.22 -14.22 2.21
C GLU A 4 -4.59 -13.66 3.51
N ILE A 5 -3.59 -14.36 4.05
CA ILE A 5 -2.81 -13.92 5.21
C ILE A 5 -1.98 -12.67 4.90
N GLU A 6 -1.35 -12.60 3.73
CA GLU A 6 -0.50 -11.46 3.35
C GLU A 6 -1.33 -10.20 3.12
N LYS A 7 -2.51 -10.33 2.51
CA LYS A 7 -3.44 -9.22 2.31
C LYS A 7 -3.94 -8.65 3.63
N LYS A 8 -4.33 -9.54 4.56
CA LYS A 8 -4.78 -9.13 5.91
C LYS A 8 -3.63 -8.49 6.70
N GLY A 9 -2.43 -9.05 6.63
CA GLY A 9 -1.25 -8.49 7.27
C GLY A 9 -0.91 -7.08 6.76
N LEU A 10 -0.97 -6.88 5.44
CA LEU A 10 -0.76 -5.56 4.84
C LEU A 10 -1.80 -4.54 5.33
N LEU A 11 -3.08 -4.92 5.32
CA LEU A 11 -4.16 -4.04 5.75
C LEU A 11 -4.08 -3.73 7.25
N LEU A 12 -3.68 -4.70 8.07
CA LEU A 12 -3.45 -4.51 9.50
C LEU A 12 -2.29 -3.52 9.77
N GLU A 13 -1.19 -3.65 9.03
CA GLU A 13 -0.08 -2.69 9.08
C GLU A 13 -0.53 -1.28 8.65
N MET A 14 -1.45 -1.16 7.68
CA MET A 14 -2.01 0.14 7.26
C MET A 14 -2.97 0.74 8.29
N ILE A 15 -3.77 -0.10 8.96
CA ILE A 15 -4.61 0.33 10.09
C ILE A 15 -3.71 0.87 11.20
N ALA A 16 -2.67 0.13 11.59
CA ALA A 16 -1.69 0.53 12.60
C ALA A 16 -1.01 1.88 12.28
N PHE A 17 -0.75 2.14 11.00
CA PHE A 17 -0.18 3.41 10.53
C PHE A 17 -1.20 4.57 10.59
N SER A 18 -2.47 4.29 10.39
CA SER A 18 -3.52 5.31 10.32
C SER A 18 -4.09 5.69 11.70
N THR A 19 -3.87 4.88 12.73
CA THR A 19 -4.36 5.11 14.10
C THR A 19 -3.27 5.65 15.05
N VAL A 20 -2.28 6.38 14.53
CA VAL A 20 -1.06 6.80 15.27
C VAL A 20 -1.35 7.81 16.40
N ASP A 21 -2.37 8.65 16.24
CA ASP A 21 -2.86 9.59 17.26
C ASP A 21 -3.92 8.96 18.19
N GLY A 22 -4.23 7.68 17.99
CA GLY A 22 -5.28 6.96 18.73
C GLY A 22 -6.69 7.21 18.20
N GLU A 23 -6.85 8.00 17.14
CA GLU A 23 -8.15 8.31 16.55
C GLU A 23 -8.17 7.97 15.06
N LEU A 24 -9.10 7.12 14.64
CA LEU A 24 -9.32 6.88 13.21
C LEU A 24 -10.30 7.92 12.67
N HIS A 25 -9.80 8.88 11.89
CA HIS A 25 -10.64 9.84 11.22
C HIS A 25 -11.47 9.17 10.12
N LYS A 26 -12.62 9.77 9.81
CA LYS A 26 -13.49 9.30 8.72
C LYS A 26 -12.73 9.13 7.39
N ARG A 27 -11.80 10.04 7.08
CA ARG A 27 -10.98 9.99 5.86
C ARG A 27 -10.04 8.78 5.84
N GLU A 28 -9.45 8.44 6.98
CA GLU A 28 -8.56 7.29 7.12
C GLU A 28 -9.36 5.98 7.06
N TYR A 29 -10.54 5.93 7.68
CA TYR A 29 -11.45 4.79 7.55
C TYR A 29 -11.87 4.55 6.08
N GLU A 30 -12.31 5.61 5.39
CA GLU A 30 -12.70 5.54 3.97
C GLU A 30 -11.52 5.08 3.10
N PHE A 31 -10.32 5.58 3.38
CA PHE A 31 -9.09 5.18 2.73
C PHE A 31 -8.77 3.69 2.94
N LEU A 32 -8.78 3.22 4.18
CA LEU A 32 -8.53 1.82 4.53
C LEU A 32 -9.60 0.90 3.93
N TRP A 33 -10.84 1.38 3.83
CA TRP A 33 -11.92 0.64 3.20
C TRP A 33 -11.69 0.47 1.69
N ILE A 34 -11.26 1.51 0.98
CA ILE A 34 -10.89 1.41 -0.44
C ILE A 34 -9.80 0.34 -0.63
N VAL A 35 -8.77 0.36 0.23
CA VAL A 35 -7.70 -0.65 0.19
C VAL A 35 -8.25 -2.06 0.45
N ALA A 36 -9.13 -2.23 1.43
CA ALA A 36 -9.77 -3.51 1.72
C ALA A 36 -10.56 -4.05 0.51
N GLN A 37 -11.29 -3.17 -0.19
CA GLN A 37 -12.04 -3.53 -1.40
C GLN A 37 -11.11 -3.98 -2.52
N GLU A 38 -10.01 -3.26 -2.76
CA GLU A 38 -9.00 -3.64 -3.76
C GLU A 38 -8.32 -4.97 -3.42
N LEU A 39 -8.10 -5.25 -2.13
CA LEU A 39 -7.59 -6.53 -1.65
C LEU A 39 -8.63 -7.66 -1.67
N LYS A 40 -9.88 -7.38 -2.06
CA LYS A 40 -11.03 -8.30 -2.03
C LYS A 40 -11.31 -8.83 -0.62
N ILE A 41 -11.10 -8.00 0.40
CA ILE A 41 -11.39 -8.30 1.80
C ILE A 41 -12.83 -7.89 2.11
N ASN A 42 -13.60 -8.82 2.68
CA ASN A 42 -14.98 -8.56 3.07
C ASN A 42 -15.07 -7.57 4.23
N LYS A 43 -16.20 -6.85 4.32
CA LYS A 43 -16.44 -5.85 5.36
C LYS A 43 -16.33 -6.42 6.78
N ASP A 44 -16.83 -7.64 7.02
CA ASP A 44 -16.75 -8.27 8.35
C ASP A 44 -15.30 -8.51 8.75
N VAL A 45 -14.49 -9.06 7.83
CA VAL A 45 -13.06 -9.27 8.04
C VAL A 45 -12.33 -7.94 8.24
N PHE A 46 -12.69 -6.90 7.48
CA PHE A 46 -12.11 -5.57 7.65
C PHE A 46 -12.40 -4.98 9.03
N LEU A 47 -13.65 -5.09 9.50
CA LEU A 47 -14.04 -4.63 10.84
C LEU A 47 -13.33 -5.44 11.93
N ASP A 48 -13.16 -6.75 11.76
CA ASP A 48 -12.44 -7.61 12.70
C ASP A 48 -10.96 -7.20 12.85
N LEU A 49 -10.32 -6.64 11.81
CA LEU A 49 -8.93 -6.19 11.88
C LEU A 49 -8.72 -5.04 12.87
N PHE A 50 -9.74 -4.19 13.10
CA PHE A 50 -9.66 -3.11 14.10
C PHE A 50 -9.76 -3.61 15.55
N HIS A 51 -10.26 -4.83 15.74
CA HIS A 51 -10.42 -5.46 17.06
C HIS A 51 -9.19 -6.30 17.44
N GLN A 52 -8.15 -6.35 16.60
CA GLN A 52 -6.93 -7.09 16.94
C GLN A 52 -6.09 -6.33 17.97
N GLU A 53 -5.76 -7.01 19.06
CA GLU A 53 -5.00 -6.44 20.19
C GLU A 53 -3.52 -6.17 19.86
N SER A 54 -3.01 -6.70 18.75
CA SER A 54 -1.61 -6.57 18.35
C SER A 54 -1.50 -6.00 16.94
N TYR A 55 -1.24 -4.70 16.88
CA TYR A 55 -0.77 -4.07 15.66
C TYR A 55 0.73 -4.37 15.49
N PRO A 56 1.18 -4.78 14.28
CA PRO A 56 2.60 -4.84 13.97
C PRO A 56 3.24 -3.46 14.23
N SER A 57 4.51 -3.46 14.61
CA SER A 57 5.21 -2.25 15.05
C SER A 57 5.04 -1.13 14.02
N ILE A 58 4.67 0.07 14.49
CA ILE A 58 4.43 1.23 13.63
C ILE A 58 5.74 1.57 12.90
N LEU A 59 5.75 1.29 11.61
CA LEU A 59 6.90 1.54 10.74
C LEU A 59 6.86 3.00 10.26
N LYS A 60 7.54 3.90 10.99
CA LYS A 60 7.45 5.37 10.82
C LYS A 60 8.29 5.97 9.70
N SER A 61 9.25 5.24 9.12
CA SER A 61 10.16 5.85 8.14
C SER A 61 9.51 6.03 6.76
N GLU A 62 9.95 7.04 6.01
CA GLU A 62 9.55 7.22 4.61
C GLU A 62 9.84 5.95 3.79
N PHE A 63 10.98 5.32 4.03
CA PHE A 63 11.35 4.05 3.41
C PHE A 63 10.35 2.93 3.70
N GLN A 64 9.82 2.86 4.92
CA GLN A 64 8.82 1.86 5.27
C GLN A 64 7.48 2.12 4.57
N ARG A 65 7.04 3.38 4.47
CA ARG A 65 5.84 3.74 3.68
C ARG A 65 6.01 3.37 2.20
N ILE A 66 7.20 3.57 1.66
CA ILE A 66 7.58 3.17 0.31
C ILE A 66 7.49 1.64 0.12
N GLN A 67 8.02 0.87 1.08
CA GLN A 67 7.95 -0.59 1.03
C GLN A 67 6.52 -1.11 1.13
N GLN A 68 5.72 -0.51 2.02
CA GLN A 68 4.29 -0.77 2.18
C GLN A 68 3.52 -0.53 0.88
N PHE A 69 3.71 0.65 0.27
CA PHE A 69 3.15 0.98 -1.03
C PHE A 69 3.55 -0.02 -2.12
N TYR A 70 4.83 -0.38 -2.18
CA TYR A 70 5.33 -1.32 -3.18
C TYR A 70 4.72 -2.73 -3.00
N ARG A 71 4.58 -3.21 -1.77
CA ARG A 71 3.89 -4.48 -1.46
C ARG A 71 2.42 -4.44 -1.88
N LEU A 72 1.73 -3.34 -1.58
CA LEU A 72 0.35 -3.13 -2.01
C LEU A 72 0.25 -3.18 -3.54
N ALA A 73 1.11 -2.43 -4.23
CA ALA A 73 1.13 -2.39 -5.69
C ALA A 73 1.40 -3.78 -6.28
N LEU A 74 2.28 -4.60 -5.69
CA LEU A 74 2.53 -5.98 -6.12
C LEU A 74 1.31 -6.89 -5.94
N ILE A 75 0.62 -6.80 -4.79
CA ILE A 75 -0.58 -7.60 -4.51
C ILE A 75 -1.73 -7.20 -5.45
N MET A 76 -1.85 -5.91 -5.75
CA MET A 76 -2.83 -5.40 -6.71
C MET A 76 -2.45 -5.74 -8.16
N TYR A 77 -1.16 -5.92 -8.48
CA TYR A 77 -0.67 -6.35 -9.80
C TYR A 77 -0.81 -7.88 -10.03
N CYS A 78 -1.83 -8.53 -9.47
CA CYS A 78 -1.95 -9.99 -9.47
C CYS A 78 -2.15 -10.59 -10.89
N ASP A 79 -2.77 -9.85 -11.82
CA ASP A 79 -3.16 -10.39 -13.14
C ASP A 79 -2.27 -9.89 -14.29
N GLY A 80 -1.14 -9.24 -13.99
CA GLY A 80 -0.21 -8.74 -15.01
C GLY A 80 -0.73 -7.54 -15.83
N VAL A 81 -1.97 -7.12 -15.58
CA VAL A 81 -2.64 -5.98 -16.21
C VAL A 81 -3.13 -5.07 -15.09
N LEU A 82 -2.54 -3.88 -14.98
CA LEU A 82 -3.07 -2.83 -14.13
C LEU A 82 -4.28 -2.21 -14.84
N HIS A 83 -5.49 -2.49 -14.36
CA HIS A 83 -6.68 -1.82 -14.85
C HIS A 83 -6.65 -0.33 -14.46
N GLU A 84 -7.34 0.51 -15.23
CA GLU A 84 -7.37 1.95 -14.99
C GLU A 84 -7.89 2.31 -13.58
N ARG A 85 -8.83 1.50 -13.07
CA ARG A 85 -9.36 1.60 -11.70
C ARG A 85 -8.28 1.33 -10.64
N GLU A 86 -7.51 0.26 -10.81
CA GLU A 86 -6.41 -0.09 -9.90
C GLU A 86 -5.30 0.97 -9.95
N SER A 87 -5.02 1.53 -11.14
CA SER A 87 -4.06 2.62 -11.29
C SER A 87 -4.48 3.88 -10.52
N GLN A 88 -5.75 4.26 -10.63
CA GLN A 88 -6.31 5.38 -9.89
C GLN A 88 -6.32 5.12 -8.39
N ALA A 89 -6.73 3.93 -7.95
CA ALA A 89 -6.72 3.52 -6.56
C ALA A 89 -5.30 3.58 -5.96
N ILE A 90 -4.31 3.00 -6.64
CA ILE A 90 -2.91 3.01 -6.19
C ILE A 90 -2.36 4.44 -6.08
N GLN A 91 -2.71 5.33 -7.01
CA GLN A 91 -2.30 6.74 -6.94
C GLN A 91 -2.93 7.46 -5.74
N GLN A 92 -4.23 7.25 -5.49
CA GLN A 92 -4.90 7.81 -4.30
C GLN A 92 -4.28 7.26 -3.01
N ILE A 93 -3.92 5.98 -3.01
CA ILE A 93 -3.26 5.34 -1.86
C ILE A 93 -1.88 5.92 -1.61
N ALA A 94 -1.08 6.12 -2.67
CA ALA A 94 0.23 6.73 -2.53
C ALA A 94 0.15 8.16 -1.96
N LEU A 95 -0.84 8.94 -2.41
CA LEU A 95 -1.11 10.27 -1.88
C LEU A 95 -1.48 10.24 -0.39
N GLY A 96 -2.37 9.33 0.01
CA GLY A 96 -2.75 9.11 1.41
C GLY A 96 -1.57 8.69 2.30
N MET A 97 -0.60 7.95 1.74
CA MET A 97 0.65 7.58 2.41
C MET A 97 1.69 8.71 2.43
N GLY A 98 1.39 9.88 1.85
CA GLY A 98 2.32 11.01 1.76
C GLY A 98 3.51 10.76 0.83
N LEU A 99 3.34 9.89 -0.17
CA LEU A 99 4.37 9.58 -1.15
C LEU A 99 4.33 10.56 -2.33
N ASN A 100 5.50 10.84 -2.90
CA ASN A 100 5.61 11.73 -4.06
C ASN A 100 4.96 11.09 -5.31
N PRO A 101 3.98 11.76 -5.96
CA PRO A 101 3.31 11.24 -7.15
C PRO A 101 4.24 10.94 -8.34
N GLY A 102 5.31 11.71 -8.49
CA GLY A 102 6.33 11.51 -9.53
C GLY A 102 7.10 10.21 -9.33
N ALA A 103 7.55 9.94 -8.10
CA ALA A 103 8.20 8.67 -7.74
C ALA A 103 7.25 7.48 -7.92
N VAL A 104 6.00 7.62 -7.49
CA VAL A 104 4.95 6.59 -7.62
C VAL A 104 4.70 6.24 -9.09
N LYS A 105 4.51 7.23 -9.96
CA LYS A 105 4.30 7.02 -11.39
C LYS A 105 5.48 6.30 -12.03
N ARG A 106 6.70 6.66 -11.63
CA ARG A 106 7.93 6.03 -12.12
C ARG A 106 8.04 4.57 -11.66
N ILE A 107 7.68 4.27 -10.42
CA ILE A 107 7.64 2.89 -9.91
C ILE A 107 6.60 2.07 -10.64
N LEU A 108 5.39 2.57 -10.82
CA LEU A 108 4.36 1.87 -11.58
C LEU A 108 4.79 1.61 -13.04
N GLY A 109 5.49 2.56 -13.65
CA GLY A 109 6.10 2.38 -14.97
C GLY A 109 7.19 1.30 -14.97
N LEU A 110 8.04 1.24 -13.95
CA LEU A 110 9.05 0.20 -13.79
C LEU A 110 8.42 -1.17 -13.55
N MET A 111 7.34 -1.25 -12.76
CA MET A 111 6.61 -2.49 -12.47
C MET A 111 6.00 -3.06 -13.74
N LYS A 112 5.40 -2.20 -14.59
CA LYS A 112 4.83 -2.60 -15.87
C LYS A 112 5.85 -3.23 -16.83
N ASN A 113 7.11 -2.79 -16.77
CA ASN A 113 8.18 -3.26 -17.65
C ASN A 113 9.00 -4.41 -17.04
N ALA A 114 8.79 -4.74 -15.77
CA ALA A 114 9.55 -5.77 -15.06
C ALA A 114 8.87 -7.14 -15.17
N PRO A 115 9.64 -8.24 -15.30
CA PRO A 115 9.08 -9.59 -15.24
C PRO A 115 8.43 -9.82 -13.86
N ASN A 116 7.16 -10.20 -13.85
CA ASN A 116 6.32 -10.37 -12.66
C ASN A 116 6.17 -9.09 -11.79
N ALA A 117 6.38 -7.91 -12.36
CA ALA A 117 6.31 -6.60 -11.66
C ALA A 117 7.28 -6.42 -10.48
N ILE A 118 8.27 -7.31 -10.34
CA ILE A 118 9.27 -7.23 -9.28
C ILE A 118 10.40 -6.28 -9.69
N ILE A 119 10.59 -5.22 -8.92
CA ILE A 119 11.69 -4.25 -9.03
C ILE A 119 12.73 -4.52 -7.93
N ASP A 120 14.01 -4.33 -8.26
CA ASP A 120 15.10 -4.38 -7.29
C ASP A 120 14.91 -3.30 -6.19
N PRO A 121 14.99 -3.66 -4.89
CA PRO A 121 14.91 -2.71 -3.78
C PRO A 121 15.86 -1.51 -3.90
N LYS A 122 17.04 -1.68 -4.51
CA LYS A 122 18.00 -0.59 -4.76
C LYS A 122 17.44 0.44 -5.77
N ILE A 123 16.72 -0.03 -6.77
CA ILE A 123 16.05 0.85 -7.75
C ILE A 123 14.90 1.59 -7.07
N LEU A 124 14.10 0.89 -6.26
CA LEU A 124 13.02 1.50 -5.48
C LEU A 124 13.57 2.65 -4.61
N LEU A 125 14.64 2.39 -3.87
CA LEU A 125 15.28 3.38 -2.99
C LEU A 125 15.83 4.58 -3.78
N LYS A 126 16.48 4.30 -4.93
CA LYS A 126 17.04 5.33 -5.81
C LYS A 126 15.96 6.25 -6.39
N VAL A 127 14.81 5.71 -6.81
CA VAL A 127 13.70 6.51 -7.36
C VAL A 127 13.16 7.52 -6.35
N PHE A 128 13.08 7.14 -5.07
CA PHE A 128 12.62 8.06 -4.02
C PHE A 128 13.71 9.03 -3.53
N GLN A 129 14.99 8.60 -3.49
CA GLN A 129 16.11 9.50 -3.16
C GLN A 129 16.33 10.60 -4.20
N GLU A 130 16.11 10.31 -5.48
CA GLU A 130 16.23 11.30 -6.57
C GLU A 130 15.18 12.41 -6.52
N GLN A 131 14.18 12.36 -5.62
CA GLN A 131 13.20 13.42 -5.42
C GLN A 131 13.59 14.44 -4.33
N HIS A 132 14.63 14.13 -3.54
CA HIS A 132 15.15 15.00 -2.48
C HIS A 132 16.32 15.89 -2.93
N ASN A 133 16.67 15.86 -4.23
CA ASN A 133 17.67 16.71 -4.88
C ASN A 133 17.00 17.69 -5.85
#